data_AF-A0A6I7WQW0-F1
#
_entry.id   AF-A0A6I7WQW0-F1
#
_cell.length_a   1.000
_cell.length_b   1.000
_cell.length_c   1.000
_cell.angle_alpha   90.00
_cell.angle_beta   90.00
_cell.angle_gamma   90.00
#
_symmetry.space_group_name_H-M   'P 1'
#
loop_
_entity.id
_entity.type
_entity.pdbx_description
1 polymer ?
#
loop_
_entity_poly.entity_id
_entity_poly.type
_entity_poly.pdbx_seq_one_letter_code
_entity_poly.pdbx_strand_id
1 'polypeptide(L)'
;FKLGCFRKLFRAHSLVSGNRYYVIRDDSSIIAFVAGQKSLAESGYKIIGAHTDSPGLRIKPHALHKSGEILRIGVEVYGGPILATFTDRDLSFAGRVSYRTEAGEIKTQLLCFEQSLLRLPNLAIHMNRKVNEDGRGVPTFVKAHFGRPSSSSRQKLNGTD
;
A
#
# COMPACT_ATOMS: atom_id res chain seq x y z
N PHE A 1 19.84 -5.12 -2.06
CA PHE A 1 20.69 -5.35 -0.87
C PHE A 1 21.26 -6.75 -0.76
N LYS A 2 20.43 -7.82 -0.71
CA LYS A 2 20.95 -9.21 -0.61
C LYS A 2 21.97 -9.56 -1.70
N LEU A 3 21.67 -9.22 -2.97
CA LEU A 3 22.60 -9.39 -4.09
C LEU A 3 23.92 -8.59 -3.95
N GLY A 4 23.91 -7.50 -3.17
CA GLY A 4 25.08 -6.66 -2.91
C GLY A 4 25.88 -7.07 -1.66
N CYS A 5 25.70 -8.30 -1.19
CA CYS A 5 26.36 -8.86 0.00
C CYS A 5 26.06 -8.14 1.33
N PHE A 6 24.94 -7.41 1.41
CA PHE A 6 24.47 -6.83 2.67
C PHE A 6 23.78 -7.88 3.53
N ARG A 7 24.15 -7.96 4.82
CA ARG A 7 23.56 -8.87 5.79
C ARG A 7 22.44 -8.17 6.56
N LYS A 8 21.30 -8.85 6.77
CA LYS A 8 20.23 -8.31 7.63
C LYS A 8 20.72 -8.31 9.07
N LEU A 9 20.70 -7.14 9.71
CA LEU A 9 21.11 -7.00 11.10
C LEU A 9 19.87 -7.13 12.00
N PHE A 10 19.91 -8.10 12.92
CA PHE A 10 18.81 -8.36 13.87
C PHE A 10 19.10 -7.78 15.27
N ARG A 11 20.38 -7.64 15.64
CA ARG A 11 20.84 -7.05 16.91
C ARG A 11 22.08 -6.20 16.65
N ALA A 12 22.20 -5.06 17.34
CA ALA A 12 23.27 -4.08 17.10
C ALA A 12 24.68 -4.55 17.55
N HIS A 13 24.77 -5.49 18.50
CA HIS A 13 26.02 -5.90 19.15
C HIS A 13 26.96 -6.80 18.30
N SER A 14 26.82 -6.83 16.98
CA SER A 14 27.58 -7.75 16.10
C SER A 14 28.11 -7.05 14.83
N LEU A 15 28.39 -5.75 14.92
CA LEU A 15 28.99 -5.00 13.84
C LEU A 15 30.48 -5.33 13.76
N VAL A 16 30.88 -5.86 12.61
CA VAL A 16 32.28 -6.12 12.27
C VAL A 16 32.68 -5.08 11.25
N SER A 17 33.82 -4.45 11.49
CA SER A 17 34.36 -3.44 10.58
C SER A 17 34.56 -3.98 9.16
N GLY A 18 34.30 -3.16 8.15
CA GLY A 18 34.38 -3.51 6.73
C GLY A 18 33.14 -4.23 6.18
N ASN A 19 32.26 -4.74 7.04
CA ASN A 19 31.06 -5.47 6.60
C ASN A 19 29.91 -4.55 6.21
N ARG A 20 28.96 -5.13 5.45
CA ARG A 20 27.78 -4.45 4.91
C ARG A 20 26.51 -4.96 5.58
N TYR A 21 25.66 -4.04 6.04
CA TYR A 21 24.50 -4.36 6.85
C TYR A 21 23.26 -3.60 6.39
N TYR A 22 22.10 -4.20 6.56
CA TYR A 22 20.84 -3.48 6.43
C TYR A 22 19.88 -3.84 7.55
N VAL A 23 19.07 -2.87 7.95
CA VAL A 23 17.97 -3.02 8.90
C VAL A 23 16.67 -2.61 8.22
N ILE A 24 15.59 -3.32 8.54
CA ILE A 24 14.25 -2.97 8.11
C ILE A 24 13.44 -2.69 9.37
N ARG A 25 12.73 -1.57 9.39
CA ARG A 25 11.80 -1.18 10.45
C ARG A 25 10.39 -1.13 9.89
N ASP A 26 9.49 -1.85 10.55
CA ASP A 26 8.05 -1.92 10.22
C ASP A 26 7.75 -2.29 8.74
N ASP A 27 8.67 -3.05 8.12
CA ASP A 27 8.61 -3.46 6.72
C ASP A 27 8.41 -2.33 5.69
N SER A 28 8.63 -1.07 6.08
CA SER A 28 8.41 0.13 5.26
C SER A 28 9.65 1.00 5.13
N SER A 29 10.52 1.00 6.14
CA SER A 29 11.75 1.79 6.19
C SER A 29 12.97 0.88 6.15
N ILE A 30 13.99 1.26 5.38
CA ILE A 30 15.23 0.52 5.26
C ILE A 30 16.43 1.44 5.44
N ILE A 31 17.41 0.99 6.22
CA ILE A 31 18.73 1.61 6.30
C ILE A 31 19.72 0.55 5.85
N ALA A 32 20.56 0.88 4.87
CA ALA A 32 21.67 0.05 4.44
C ALA A 32 22.97 0.84 4.59
N PHE A 33 23.98 0.22 5.18
CA PHE A 33 25.23 0.89 5.51
C PHE A 33 26.42 -0.06 5.47
N VAL A 34 27.61 0.51 5.34
CA VAL A 34 28.88 -0.20 5.46
C VAL A 34 29.53 0.25 6.76
N ALA A 35 29.92 -0.71 7.60
CA ALA A 35 30.68 -0.41 8.81
C ALA A 35 32.10 0.01 8.40
N GLY A 36 32.46 1.27 8.65
CA GLY A 36 33.78 1.80 8.31
C GLY A 36 34.92 1.10 9.08
N GLN A 37 36.16 1.28 8.60
CA GLN A 37 37.38 0.81 9.25
C GLN A 37 37.99 1.81 10.23
N LYS A 38 37.76 3.10 10.01
CA LYS A 38 38.25 4.16 10.89
C LYS A 38 37.27 4.40 12.03
N SER A 39 37.77 5.00 13.11
CA SER A 39 36.93 5.42 14.22
C SER A 39 35.90 6.46 13.74
N LEU A 40 34.70 6.45 14.31
CA LEU A 40 33.67 7.43 13.96
C LEU A 40 34.11 8.86 14.28
N ALA A 41 34.95 9.04 15.30
CA ALA A 41 35.50 10.34 15.68
C ALA A 41 36.38 10.95 14.57
N GLU A 42 37.06 10.11 13.78
CA GLU A 42 37.92 10.55 12.69
C GLU A 42 37.18 10.71 11.36
N SER A 43 36.22 9.82 11.04
CA SER A 43 35.63 9.74 9.70
C SER A 43 34.19 10.24 9.59
N GLY A 44 33.47 10.37 10.71
CA GLY A 44 32.05 10.72 10.73
C GLY A 44 31.17 9.75 9.92
N TYR A 45 30.01 10.24 9.49
CA TYR A 45 29.06 9.51 8.63
C TYR A 45 28.91 10.16 7.26
N LYS A 46 28.74 9.32 6.22
CA LYS A 46 28.29 9.75 4.89
C LYS A 46 26.90 9.17 4.66
N ILE A 47 25.89 10.04 4.61
CA ILE A 47 24.48 9.63 4.60
C ILE A 47 23.80 10.19 3.36
N ILE A 48 23.03 9.33 2.69
CA ILE A 48 22.09 9.71 1.63
C ILE A 48 20.71 9.27 2.11
N GLY A 49 19.75 10.20 2.03
CA GLY A 49 18.36 9.97 2.41
C GLY A 49 17.44 9.95 1.20
N ALA A 50 16.45 9.06 1.25
CA ALA A 50 15.31 9.01 0.35
C ALA A 50 14.09 8.48 1.13
N HIS A 51 12.92 8.45 0.52
CA HIS A 51 11.70 7.89 1.10
C HIS A 51 11.14 6.78 0.20
N THR A 52 10.36 5.86 0.79
CA THR A 52 9.88 4.63 0.14
C THR A 52 8.40 4.68 -0.24
N ASP A 53 7.70 5.72 0.19
CA ASP A 53 6.28 5.93 -0.06
C ASP A 53 6.05 6.81 -1.28
N SER A 54 4.82 6.78 -1.79
CA SER A 54 4.38 7.66 -2.87
C SER A 54 2.92 8.04 -2.66
N PRO A 55 2.50 9.25 -3.09
CA PRO A 55 1.11 9.65 -3.03
C PRO A 55 0.18 8.69 -3.78
N GLY A 56 -1.02 8.45 -3.24
CA GLY A 56 -1.96 7.52 -3.85
C GLY A 56 -3.24 7.30 -3.05
N LEU A 57 -3.93 6.21 -3.35
CA LEU A 57 -5.16 5.80 -2.68
C LEU A 57 -4.88 4.62 -1.75
N ARG A 58 -5.28 4.72 -0.48
CA ARG A 58 -5.18 3.64 0.51
C ARG A 58 -6.56 3.13 0.90
N ILE A 59 -6.66 1.84 1.21
CA ILE A 59 -7.92 1.23 1.66
C ILE A 59 -8.18 1.67 3.11
N LYS A 60 -9.40 2.14 3.38
CA LYS A 60 -9.84 2.45 4.74
C LYS A 60 -10.12 1.19 5.56
N PRO A 61 -10.07 1.25 6.90
CA PRO A 61 -10.74 0.26 7.74
C PRO A 61 -12.22 0.13 7.35
N HIS A 62 -12.79 -1.07 7.43
CA HIS A 62 -14.19 -1.34 7.08
C HIS A 62 -14.60 -0.83 5.68
N ALA A 63 -13.69 -0.93 4.70
CA ALA A 63 -13.87 -0.32 3.37
C ALA A 63 -14.90 -0.99 2.45
N LEU A 64 -15.54 -2.11 2.82
CA LEU A 64 -16.44 -2.79 1.88
C LEU A 64 -17.84 -2.16 1.90
N HIS A 65 -18.27 -1.59 0.78
CA HIS A 65 -19.59 -0.99 0.64
C HIS A 65 -20.32 -1.54 -0.59
N LYS A 66 -21.61 -1.83 -0.43
CA LYS A 66 -22.49 -2.23 -1.53
C LYS A 66 -23.46 -1.10 -1.86
N SER A 67 -23.58 -0.76 -3.13
CA SER A 67 -24.54 0.23 -3.63
C SER A 67 -25.23 -0.34 -4.86
N GLY A 68 -26.48 -0.80 -4.68
CA GLY A 68 -27.16 -1.64 -5.67
C GLY A 68 -26.34 -2.90 -5.97
N GLU A 69 -26.12 -3.17 -7.26
CA GLU A 69 -25.31 -4.30 -7.74
C GLU A 69 -23.80 -3.98 -7.84
N ILE A 70 -23.36 -2.82 -7.36
CA ILE A 70 -21.97 -2.39 -7.42
C ILE A 70 -21.30 -2.53 -6.06
N LEU A 71 -20.19 -3.25 -6.03
CA LEU A 71 -19.28 -3.27 -4.88
C LEU A 71 -18.28 -2.13 -4.98
N ARG A 72 -18.08 -1.42 -3.87
CA ARG A 72 -17.18 -0.28 -3.74
C ARG A 72 -16.24 -0.50 -2.57
N ILE A 73 -15.02 -0.01 -2.72
CA ILE A 73 -13.98 -0.04 -1.70
C ILE A 73 -13.73 1.39 -1.24
N GLY A 74 -13.96 1.65 0.05
CA GLY A 74 -13.65 2.90 0.72
C GLY A 74 -12.15 3.15 0.69
N VAL A 75 -11.77 4.33 0.18
CA VAL A 75 -10.37 4.75 0.10
C VAL A 75 -10.16 6.09 0.79
N GLU A 76 -8.92 6.32 1.20
CA GLU A 76 -8.40 7.60 1.65
C GLU A 76 -7.24 8.05 0.76
N VAL A 77 -7.07 9.36 0.66
CA VAL A 77 -5.95 9.95 -0.06
C VAL A 77 -4.74 9.98 0.86
N TYR A 78 -3.63 9.45 0.36
CA TYR A 78 -2.33 9.53 1.01
C TYR A 78 -1.42 10.49 0.24
N GLY A 79 -0.86 11.49 0.91
CA GLY A 79 -0.04 12.54 0.30
C GLY A 79 -0.85 13.50 -0.58
N GLY A 80 -0.18 14.14 -1.55
CA GLY A 80 -0.80 15.06 -2.52
C GLY A 80 -0.79 14.51 -3.95
N PRO A 81 -1.53 13.43 -4.28
CA PRO A 81 -1.57 12.89 -5.62
C PRO A 81 -2.39 13.79 -6.55
N ILE A 82 -2.06 13.79 -7.85
CA ILE A 82 -2.92 14.36 -8.89
C ILE A 82 -4.09 13.39 -9.12
N LEU A 83 -5.18 13.54 -8.35
CA LEU A 83 -6.27 12.55 -8.28
C LEU A 83 -6.91 12.23 -9.65
N ALA A 84 -6.92 13.19 -10.58
CA ALA A 84 -7.41 12.97 -11.93
C ALA A 84 -6.68 11.82 -12.65
N THR A 85 -5.39 11.60 -12.38
CA THR A 85 -4.60 10.56 -13.07
C THR A 85 -4.96 9.14 -12.64
N PHE A 86 -5.64 8.97 -11.51
CA PHE A 86 -6.14 7.68 -11.02
C PHE A 86 -7.51 7.32 -11.61
N THR A 87 -8.19 8.28 -12.23
CA THR A 87 -9.51 8.03 -12.82
C THR A 87 -9.40 7.27 -14.13
N ASP A 88 -10.38 6.41 -14.38
CA ASP A 88 -10.45 5.55 -15.58
C ASP A 88 -9.18 4.74 -15.87
N ARG A 89 -8.35 4.51 -14.84
CA ARG A 89 -7.24 3.57 -14.86
C ARG A 89 -7.71 2.21 -14.35
N ASP A 90 -7.07 1.19 -14.90
CA ASP A 90 -7.10 -0.16 -14.36
C ASP A 90 -6.21 -0.18 -13.12
N LEU A 91 -6.83 -0.33 -11.96
CA LEU A 91 -6.18 -0.27 -10.65
C LEU A 91 -6.18 -1.66 -10.01
N SER A 92 -5.18 -1.89 -9.16
CA SER A 92 -5.04 -3.12 -8.39
C SER A 92 -4.64 -2.81 -6.95
N PHE A 93 -4.45 -3.84 -6.15
CA PHE A 93 -4.00 -3.76 -4.77
C PHE A 93 -2.56 -4.21 -4.61
N ALA A 94 -1.81 -3.48 -3.81
CA ALA A 94 -0.57 -3.93 -3.22
C ALA A 94 -0.50 -3.46 -1.76
N GLY A 95 0.12 -4.25 -0.90
CA GLY A 95 0.27 -3.89 0.51
C GLY A 95 0.61 -5.07 1.39
N ARG A 96 0.23 -4.95 2.67
CA ARG A 96 0.49 -5.94 3.71
C ARG A 96 -0.80 -6.30 4.40
N VAL A 97 -1.00 -7.60 4.64
CA VAL A 97 -2.07 -8.11 5.50
C VAL A 97 -1.48 -8.70 6.76
N SER A 98 -2.16 -8.50 7.88
CA SER A 98 -1.92 -9.21 9.12
C SER A 98 -3.05 -10.21 9.31
N TYR A 99 -2.72 -11.47 9.58
CA TYR A 99 -3.70 -12.55 9.70
C TYR A 99 -3.35 -13.47 10.87
N ARG A 100 -4.36 -14.14 11.41
CA ARG A 100 -4.19 -15.15 12.44
C ARG A 100 -4.06 -16.53 11.78
N THR A 101 -3.03 -17.27 12.14
CA THR A 101 -2.84 -18.66 11.72
C THR A 101 -3.77 -19.59 12.50
N GLU A 102 -3.94 -20.83 12.03
CA GLU A 102 -4.69 -21.87 12.75
C GLU A 102 -4.11 -22.15 14.14
N ALA A 103 -2.79 -22.02 14.30
CA ALA A 103 -2.10 -22.13 15.59
C ALA A 103 -2.28 -20.91 16.51
N GLY A 104 -3.03 -19.89 16.10
CA GLY A 104 -3.31 -18.69 16.88
C GLY A 104 -2.26 -17.56 16.75
N GLU A 105 -1.13 -17.80 16.09
CA GLU A 105 -0.08 -16.80 15.85
C GLU A 105 -0.55 -15.70 14.89
N ILE A 106 -0.12 -14.45 15.11
CA ILE A 106 -0.31 -13.37 14.13
C ILE A 106 0.89 -13.34 13.17
N LYS A 107 0.62 -13.44 11.88
CA LYS A 107 1.63 -13.32 10.80
C LYS A 107 1.29 -12.18 9.87
N THR A 108 2.31 -11.71 9.16
CA THR A 108 2.18 -10.70 8.11
C THR A 108 2.59 -11.28 6.77
N GLN A 109 1.91 -10.85 5.71
CA GLN A 109 2.26 -11.23 4.34
C GLN A 109 2.11 -10.02 3.42
N LEU A 110 3.08 -9.85 2.51
CA LEU A 110 2.97 -8.90 1.42
C LEU A 110 2.09 -9.48 0.31
N LEU A 111 1.19 -8.67 -0.21
CA LEU A 111 0.33 -8.99 -1.32
C LEU A 111 0.57 -7.97 -2.44
N CYS A 112 0.58 -8.46 -3.67
CA CYS A 112 0.58 -7.65 -4.88
C CYS A 112 -0.23 -8.41 -5.91
N PHE A 113 -1.33 -7.83 -6.37
CA PHE A 113 -2.17 -8.44 -7.40
C PHE A 113 -1.79 -7.83 -8.76
N GLU A 114 -1.40 -8.66 -9.72
CA GLU A 114 -1.05 -8.19 -11.06
C GLU A 114 -2.29 -7.89 -11.92
N GLN A 115 -3.41 -8.54 -11.59
CA GLN A 115 -4.69 -8.36 -12.28
C GLN A 115 -5.37 -7.03 -11.91
N SER A 116 -6.05 -6.41 -12.87
CA SER A 116 -6.90 -5.23 -12.61
C SER A 116 -8.15 -5.64 -11.84
N LEU A 117 -8.29 -5.11 -10.63
CA LEU A 117 -9.40 -5.44 -9.72
C LEU A 117 -10.31 -4.24 -9.43
N LEU A 118 -9.85 -3.04 -9.72
CA LEU A 118 -10.48 -1.80 -9.28
C LEU A 118 -10.50 -0.77 -10.40
N ARG A 119 -11.47 0.13 -10.33
CA ARG A 119 -11.50 1.33 -11.16
C ARG A 119 -12.14 2.47 -10.44
N LEU A 120 -11.59 3.66 -10.64
CA LEU A 120 -12.20 4.91 -10.22
C LEU A 120 -12.84 5.57 -11.45
N PRO A 121 -14.12 5.28 -11.77
CA PRO A 121 -14.73 5.79 -12.98
C PRO A 121 -14.96 7.30 -12.90
N ASN A 122 -14.80 8.00 -14.01
CA ASN A 122 -15.36 9.35 -14.13
C ASN A 122 -16.88 9.30 -14.29
N LEU A 123 -17.53 10.36 -13.79
CA LEU A 123 -18.91 10.63 -14.16
C LEU A 123 -18.91 11.17 -15.59
N ALA A 124 -19.90 10.77 -16.40
CA ALA A 124 -20.03 11.26 -17.76
C ALA A 124 -20.08 12.80 -17.79
N ILE A 125 -19.35 13.42 -18.73
CA ILE A 125 -19.26 14.89 -18.86
C ILE A 125 -20.62 15.58 -18.95
N HIS A 126 -21.61 14.91 -19.56
CA HIS A 126 -22.98 15.41 -19.69
C HIS A 126 -23.67 15.64 -18.33
N MET A 127 -23.29 14.86 -17.31
CA MET A 127 -23.82 14.95 -15.94
C MET A 127 -22.96 15.83 -15.02
N ASN A 128 -21.74 16.19 -15.44
CA ASN A 128 -20.87 17.14 -14.74
C ASN A 128 -20.11 18.03 -15.73
N ARG A 129 -20.82 18.99 -16.33
CA ARG A 129 -20.27 19.85 -17.40
C ARG A 129 -19.13 20.75 -16.94
N LYS A 130 -19.06 21.08 -15.65
CA LYS A 130 -18.07 21.99 -15.05
C LYS A 130 -16.79 21.30 -14.57
N VAL A 131 -16.64 19.98 -14.76
CA VAL A 131 -15.49 19.23 -14.24
C VAL A 131 -14.12 19.74 -14.74
N ASN A 132 -14.09 20.37 -15.91
CA ASN A 132 -12.86 20.95 -16.47
C ASN A 132 -12.52 22.33 -15.87
N GLU A 133 -13.48 23.02 -15.24
CA GLU A 133 -13.31 24.32 -14.58
C GLU A 133 -13.05 24.14 -13.09
N ASP A 134 -13.91 23.36 -12.42
CA ASP A 134 -13.90 23.17 -10.97
C ASP A 134 -12.95 22.05 -10.51
N GLY A 135 -12.43 21.27 -11.46
CA GLY A 135 -11.70 20.04 -11.18
C GLY A 135 -12.60 18.94 -10.61
N ARG A 136 -11.98 17.85 -10.16
CA ARG A 136 -12.68 16.70 -9.58
C ARG A 136 -12.55 16.70 -8.06
N GLY A 137 -13.63 16.34 -7.37
CA GLY A 137 -13.62 16.13 -5.93
C GLY A 137 -12.75 14.95 -5.48
N VAL A 138 -12.44 14.94 -4.18
CA VAL A 138 -11.65 13.89 -3.54
C VAL A 138 -12.41 12.55 -3.57
N PRO A 139 -11.85 11.48 -4.16
CA PRO A 139 -12.52 10.20 -4.18
C PRO A 139 -12.55 9.58 -2.77
N THR A 140 -13.73 9.12 -2.36
CA THR A 140 -13.92 8.36 -1.13
C THR A 140 -14.10 6.87 -1.39
N PHE A 141 -14.38 6.48 -2.64
CA PHE A 141 -14.62 5.10 -3.04
C PHE A 141 -14.03 4.81 -4.42
N VAL A 142 -13.57 3.57 -4.61
CA VAL A 142 -13.28 2.98 -5.94
C VAL A 142 -14.23 1.81 -6.20
N LYS A 143 -14.62 1.60 -7.45
CA LYS A 143 -15.45 0.45 -7.84
C LYS A 143 -14.58 -0.80 -7.88
N ALA A 144 -15.07 -1.90 -7.35
CA ALA A 144 -14.43 -3.20 -7.50
C ALA A 144 -15.01 -4.00 -8.68
N HIS A 145 -14.12 -4.70 -9.37
CA HIS A 145 -14.39 -5.63 -10.47
C HIS A 145 -14.27 -7.08 -9.97
N PHE A 146 -14.77 -7.39 -8.77
CA PHE A 146 -14.95 -8.80 -8.43
C PHE A 146 -16.08 -9.35 -9.29
N GLY A 147 -15.89 -10.55 -9.85
CA GLY A 147 -16.84 -11.20 -10.75
C GLY A 147 -18.27 -11.06 -10.23
N ARG A 148 -19.22 -10.84 -11.16
CA ARG A 148 -20.64 -10.71 -10.81
C ARG A 148 -20.98 -11.80 -9.79
N PRO A 149 -21.55 -11.48 -8.61
CA PRO A 149 -22.07 -12.53 -7.76
C PRO A 149 -23.05 -13.33 -8.61
N SER A 150 -22.74 -14.61 -8.83
CA SER A 150 -23.73 -15.53 -9.37
C SER A 150 -24.94 -15.47 -8.43
N SER A 151 -26.13 -15.54 -9.01
CA SER A 151 -27.42 -15.47 -8.29
C SER A 151 -27.56 -16.47 -7.13
N SER A 152 -26.61 -17.39 -6.94
CA SER A 152 -26.53 -18.38 -5.88
C SER A 152 -25.98 -17.88 -4.53
N SER A 153 -25.35 -16.71 -4.42
CA SER A 153 -24.79 -16.22 -3.13
C SER A 153 -25.72 -15.27 -2.35
N ARG A 154 -27.03 -15.32 -2.61
CA ARG A 154 -28.07 -14.49 -1.97
C ARG A 154 -28.43 -14.91 -0.53
N GLN A 155 -27.57 -15.64 0.19
CA GLN A 155 -27.86 -16.07 1.56
C GLN A 155 -26.93 -15.44 2.61
N LYS A 156 -27.59 -14.84 3.60
CA LYS A 156 -27.12 -14.44 4.95
C LYS A 156 -26.23 -13.20 5.05
N LEU A 157 -26.86 -12.03 4.89
CA LEU A 157 -26.52 -10.83 5.67
C LEU A 157 -27.80 -10.31 6.33
N ASN A 158 -28.40 -11.15 7.18
CA ASN A 158 -29.34 -10.72 8.21
C ASN A 158 -28.90 -11.43 9.49
N GLY A 159 -28.12 -10.72 10.30
CA GLY A 159 -27.76 -11.07 11.66
C GLY A 159 -27.90 -9.80 12.48
N THR A 160 -29.08 -9.63 13.07
CA THR A 160 -29.34 -8.74 14.19
C THR A 160 -28.47 -9.15 15.38
N ASP A 161 -27.76 -8.18 15.94
CA ASP A 161 -27.78 -7.88 17.38
C ASP A 161 -28.05 -6.38 17.52
#